data_AF-A0A1H6DZV0-F1
#
_entry.id   AF-A0A1H6DZV0-F1
#
_cell.length_a   1.000
_cell.length_b   1.000
_cell.length_c   1.000
_cell.angle_alpha   90.00
_cell.angle_beta   90.00
_cell.angle_gamma   90.00
#
_symmetry.space_group_name_H-M   'P 1'
#
loop_
_entity.id
_entity.type
_entity.pdbx_description
1 polymer ?
#
loop_
_entity_poly.entity_id
_entity_poly.type
_entity_poly.pdbx_seq_one_letter_code
_entity_poly.pdbx_strand_id
1 'polypeptide(L)'
;MELTGFAPRENSTGDRLPAKEAVDKPLIVQVREHRTGVKTKFNSNPNEKGYKPDGGEAVVLDVADLTTNSVFVDVLWMNGAVVDNLKAYVGQAIPIKLVWTGSASGGNSYITVEALGGAELDKAAAWAQANPDRFDTERAQRAAAGADQPQPAVPATPPATVAQQQPQAAPVPPQPAMPQQAINPNDPAVQALLQQISGGQTPPAA
;
A
#
# COMPACT_ATOMS: atom_id res chain seq x y z
N MET A 1 32.96 18.12 -13.45
CA MET A 1 32.09 18.02 -12.26
C MET A 1 31.30 16.74 -12.42
N GLU A 2 31.75 15.66 -11.78
CA GLU A 2 31.03 14.39 -11.76
C GLU A 2 29.83 14.51 -10.81
N LEU A 3 28.66 14.13 -11.30
CA LEU A 3 27.47 13.94 -10.47
C LEU A 3 27.75 12.77 -9.53
N THR A 4 27.97 13.09 -8.26
CA THR A 4 28.13 12.15 -7.15
C THR A 4 27.10 11.02 -7.26
N GLY A 5 27.63 9.79 -7.32
CA GLY A 5 26.89 8.58 -7.61
C GLY A 5 25.59 8.45 -6.80
N PHE A 6 24.51 8.22 -7.52
CA PHE A 6 23.27 7.70 -6.96
C PHE A 6 23.57 6.32 -6.37
N ALA A 7 23.71 6.25 -5.05
CA ALA A 7 23.63 4.99 -4.34
C ALA A 7 22.14 4.60 -4.31
N PRO A 8 21.71 3.54 -5.03
CA PRO A 8 20.35 3.04 -4.85
C PRO A 8 20.18 2.69 -3.37
N ARG A 9 19.19 3.29 -2.70
CA ARG A 9 18.89 2.99 -1.31
C ARG A 9 18.72 1.48 -1.19
N GLU A 10 19.56 0.86 -0.36
CA GLU A 10 19.54 -0.58 -0.07
C GLU A 10 18.11 -1.01 0.22
N ASN A 11 17.76 -2.21 -0.26
CA ASN A 11 16.46 -2.87 -0.09
C ASN A 11 15.79 -2.43 1.22
N SER A 12 14.85 -1.48 1.11
CA SER A 12 14.18 -0.92 2.27
C SER A 12 13.56 -2.08 3.04
N THR A 13 14.07 -2.32 4.26
CA THR A 13 13.54 -3.31 5.21
C THR A 13 12.27 -2.72 5.82
N GLY A 14 11.33 -2.34 4.96
CA GLY A 14 10.04 -1.80 5.34
C GLY A 14 9.14 -2.89 5.90
N ASP A 15 8.08 -2.46 6.59
CA ASP A 15 7.10 -3.38 7.13
C ASP A 15 6.41 -4.17 6.00
N ARG A 16 6.14 -5.44 6.27
CA ARG A 16 5.39 -6.30 5.34
C ARG A 16 3.90 -6.22 5.66
N LEU A 17 3.20 -5.37 4.92
CA LEU A 17 1.74 -5.36 4.88
C LEU A 17 1.29 -5.61 3.44
N PRO A 18 0.90 -6.83 3.05
CA PRO A 18 0.31 -7.09 1.74
C PRO A 18 -1.03 -6.34 1.60
N ALA A 19 -1.26 -5.70 0.45
CA ALA A 19 -2.51 -4.97 0.18
C ALA A 19 -3.78 -5.82 0.45
N LYS A 20 -3.73 -7.13 0.17
CA LYS A 20 -4.83 -8.07 0.43
C LYS A 20 -5.23 -8.18 1.91
N GLU A 21 -4.29 -7.98 2.84
CA GLU A 21 -4.54 -8.07 4.29
C GLU A 21 -5.03 -6.73 4.88
N ALA A 22 -4.95 -5.67 4.07
CA ALA A 22 -5.43 -4.34 4.37
C ALA A 22 -6.80 -4.04 3.73
N VAL A 23 -7.39 -5.02 3.03
CA VAL A 23 -8.74 -4.94 2.46
C VAL A 23 -9.79 -4.87 3.57
N ASP A 24 -10.83 -4.07 3.33
CA ASP A 24 -11.97 -3.80 4.22
C ASP A 24 -11.61 -3.14 5.56
N LYS A 25 -10.40 -2.58 5.67
CA LYS A 25 -9.95 -1.82 6.84
C LYS A 25 -9.96 -0.32 6.55
N PRO A 26 -10.41 0.53 7.49
CA PRO A 26 -10.20 1.96 7.40
C PRO A 26 -8.74 2.29 7.67
N LEU A 27 -8.08 2.90 6.68
CA LEU A 27 -6.65 3.20 6.71
C LEU A 27 -6.42 4.70 6.51
N ILE A 28 -5.32 5.19 7.07
CA ILE A 28 -4.68 6.42 6.59
C ILE A 28 -3.38 6.00 5.93
N VAL A 29 -3.18 6.37 4.67
CA VAL A 29 -1.95 6.10 3.95
C VAL A 29 -1.22 7.39 3.62
N GLN A 30 0.04 7.47 4.02
CA GLN A 30 0.96 8.51 3.56
C GLN A 30 1.75 7.97 2.38
N VAL A 31 1.49 8.48 1.17
CA VAL A 31 2.23 8.05 -0.02
C VAL A 31 3.58 8.76 -0.02
N ARG A 32 4.67 8.01 0.11
CA ARG A 32 6.02 8.57 0.26
C ARG A 32 6.71 8.73 -1.07
N GLU A 33 6.66 7.70 -1.88
CA GLU A 33 7.42 7.63 -3.12
C GLU A 33 6.71 6.74 -4.13
N HIS A 34 6.76 7.14 -5.40
CA HIS A 34 6.43 6.27 -6.52
C HIS A 34 7.73 5.76 -7.13
N ARG A 35 7.95 4.44 -7.09
CA ARG A 35 9.10 3.77 -7.68
C ARG A 35 8.73 3.13 -9.00
N THR A 36 9.50 3.45 -10.03
CA THR A 36 9.44 2.76 -11.32
C THR A 36 10.60 1.78 -11.44
N GLY A 37 10.45 0.81 -12.34
CA GLY A 37 11.48 -0.17 -12.66
C GLY A 37 11.79 -1.19 -11.57
N VAL A 38 10.83 -1.47 -10.68
CA VAL A 38 11.00 -2.46 -9.62
C VAL A 38 10.94 -3.87 -10.19
N LYS A 39 12.09 -4.55 -10.11
CA LYS A 39 12.26 -5.92 -10.57
C LYS A 39 11.96 -6.91 -9.44
N THR A 40 11.08 -7.85 -9.73
CA THR A 40 10.67 -8.96 -8.88
C THR A 40 10.90 -10.26 -9.61
N LYS A 41 10.90 -11.38 -8.88
CA LYS A 41 11.02 -12.71 -9.49
C LYS A 41 9.96 -13.02 -10.56
N PHE A 42 8.82 -12.32 -10.55
CA PHE A 42 7.65 -12.58 -11.41
C PHE A 42 7.59 -11.70 -12.67
N ASN A 43 8.34 -10.59 -12.71
CA ASN A 43 8.37 -9.66 -13.84
C ASN A 43 9.77 -9.52 -14.47
N SER A 44 10.76 -10.24 -13.95
CA SER A 44 12.15 -10.17 -14.44
C SER A 44 12.53 -11.32 -15.38
N ASN A 45 11.71 -12.38 -15.46
CA ASN A 45 12.00 -13.53 -16.31
C ASN A 45 11.32 -13.37 -17.68
N PRO A 46 12.06 -13.39 -18.80
CA PRO A 46 11.50 -13.23 -20.15
C PRO A 46 10.50 -14.34 -20.54
N ASN A 47 10.49 -15.46 -19.82
CA ASN A 47 9.59 -16.58 -20.08
C ASN A 47 8.28 -16.51 -19.29
N GLU A 48 8.09 -15.52 -18.42
CA GLU A 48 6.86 -15.36 -17.63
C GLU A 48 5.85 -14.44 -18.30
N LYS A 49 4.56 -14.76 -18.15
CA LYS A 49 3.42 -13.98 -18.69
C LYS A 49 3.35 -12.54 -18.16
N GLY A 50 4.15 -12.20 -17.14
CA GLY A 50 4.25 -10.87 -16.53
C GLY A 50 5.58 -10.15 -16.77
N TYR A 51 6.41 -10.61 -17.71
CA TYR A 51 7.71 -10.00 -17.98
C TYR A 51 7.61 -8.52 -18.32
N LYS A 52 8.38 -7.71 -17.58
CA LYS A 52 8.56 -6.28 -17.84
C LYS A 52 10.06 -6.00 -17.90
N PRO A 53 10.66 -5.81 -19.09
CA PRO A 53 12.10 -5.61 -19.23
C PRO A 53 12.62 -4.41 -18.41
N ASP A 54 11.80 -3.36 -18.35
CA ASP A 54 12.07 -2.13 -17.61
C ASP A 54 11.72 -2.23 -16.11
N GLY A 55 11.03 -3.29 -15.67
CA GLY A 55 10.52 -3.48 -14.31
C GLY A 55 9.08 -3.02 -14.11
N GLY A 56 8.55 -3.24 -12.90
CA GLY A 56 7.19 -2.85 -12.49
C GLY A 56 7.13 -1.50 -11.80
N GLU A 57 5.91 -1.00 -11.60
CA GLU A 57 5.66 0.19 -10.80
C GLU A 57 5.25 -0.22 -9.38
N ALA A 58 5.66 0.57 -8.40
CA ALA A 58 5.35 0.36 -7.00
C ALA A 58 5.21 1.68 -6.26
N VAL A 59 4.39 1.71 -5.22
CA VAL A 59 4.32 2.84 -4.29
C VAL A 59 4.91 2.41 -2.95
N VAL A 60 5.73 3.29 -2.37
CA VAL A 60 6.17 3.19 -0.97
C VAL A 60 5.24 4.08 -0.16
N LEU A 61 4.67 3.51 0.90
CA LEU A 61 3.69 4.19 1.73
C LEU A 61 3.88 3.83 3.20
N ASP A 62 3.45 4.75 4.07
CA ASP A 62 3.23 4.46 5.47
C ASP A 62 1.73 4.27 5.69
N VAL A 63 1.35 3.27 6.48
CA VAL A 63 -0.05 2.85 6.68
C VAL A 63 -0.38 2.90 8.16
N ALA A 64 -1.43 3.60 8.52
CA ALA A 64 -2.06 3.49 9.83
C ALA A 64 -3.39 2.74 9.69
N ASP A 65 -3.52 1.62 10.37
CA ASP A 65 -4.77 0.88 10.49
C ASP A 65 -5.60 1.43 11.65
N LEU A 66 -6.72 2.07 11.34
CA LEU A 66 -7.58 2.71 12.34
C LEU A 66 -8.36 1.70 13.19
N THR A 67 -8.42 0.42 12.78
CA THR A 67 -9.09 -0.64 13.54
C THR A 67 -8.21 -1.15 14.67
N THR A 68 -6.94 -1.41 14.36
CA THR A 68 -5.98 -1.98 15.31
C THR A 68 -5.07 -0.93 15.94
N ASN A 69 -5.13 0.31 15.45
CA ASN A 69 -4.22 1.41 15.77
C ASN A 69 -2.74 1.06 15.49
N SER A 70 -2.50 0.14 14.57
CA SER A 70 -1.15 -0.28 14.16
C SER A 70 -0.61 0.64 13.07
N VAL A 71 0.68 0.92 13.11
CA VAL A 71 1.37 1.71 12.10
C VAL A 71 2.44 0.85 11.44
N PHE A 72 2.44 0.86 10.11
CA PHE A 72 3.39 0.17 9.26
C PHE A 72 4.13 1.21 8.43
N VAL A 73 5.45 1.18 8.43
CA VAL A 73 6.28 2.17 7.73
C VAL A 73 7.06 1.55 6.58
N ASP A 74 7.33 2.35 5.56
CA ASP A 74 8.07 1.94 4.35
C ASP A 74 7.46 0.71 3.63
N VAL A 75 6.13 0.58 3.67
CA VAL A 75 5.38 -0.51 3.04
C VAL A 75 5.42 -0.36 1.52
N LEU A 76 5.78 -1.43 0.81
CA LEU A 76 5.86 -1.45 -0.64
C LEU A 76 4.66 -2.17 -1.26
N TRP A 77 3.83 -1.46 -2.02
CA TRP A 77 2.73 -2.04 -2.80
C TRP A 77 2.99 -1.97 -4.30
N MET A 78 2.79 -3.10 -4.98
CA MET A 78 3.01 -3.27 -6.43
C MET A 78 1.72 -3.60 -7.19
N ASN A 79 0.56 -3.53 -6.53
CA ASN A 79 -0.71 -3.79 -7.19
C ASN A 79 -1.00 -2.63 -8.16
N GLY A 80 -1.12 -2.93 -9.46
CA GLY A 80 -1.24 -1.90 -10.49
C GLY A 80 -2.42 -0.95 -10.29
N ALA A 81 -3.58 -1.45 -9.87
CA ALA A 81 -4.74 -0.60 -9.60
C ALA A 81 -4.52 0.29 -8.38
N VAL A 82 -3.88 -0.22 -7.34
CA VAL A 82 -3.52 0.57 -6.15
C VAL A 82 -2.47 1.63 -6.49
N VAL A 83 -1.43 1.27 -7.24
CA VAL A 83 -0.39 2.21 -7.70
C VAL A 83 -1.00 3.32 -8.54
N ASP A 84 -1.87 2.99 -9.49
CA ASP A 84 -2.48 3.98 -10.38
C ASP A 84 -3.33 5.02 -9.63
N ASN A 85 -4.06 4.57 -8.60
CA ASN A 85 -4.87 5.45 -7.75
C ASN A 85 -4.01 6.27 -6.77
N LEU A 86 -2.91 5.73 -6.25
CA LEU A 86 -2.12 6.39 -5.19
C LEU A 86 -0.97 7.26 -5.70
N LYS A 87 -0.44 7.02 -6.91
CA LYS A 87 0.74 7.74 -7.44
C LYS A 87 0.55 9.25 -7.56
N ALA A 88 -0.69 9.71 -7.70
CA ALA A 88 -1.01 11.15 -7.77
C ALA A 88 -0.91 11.86 -6.41
N TYR A 89 -0.88 11.11 -5.31
CA TYR A 89 -0.91 11.63 -3.94
C TYR A 89 0.44 11.55 -3.23
N VAL A 90 1.55 11.42 -3.98
CA VAL A 90 2.91 11.40 -3.40
C VAL A 90 3.15 12.66 -2.56
N GLY A 91 3.61 12.46 -1.32
CA GLY A 91 3.80 13.49 -0.31
C GLY A 91 2.56 13.77 0.55
N GLN A 92 1.42 13.15 0.28
CA GLN A 92 0.15 13.40 0.98
C GLN A 92 -0.28 12.19 1.82
N ALA A 93 -0.97 12.48 2.92
CA ALA A 93 -1.67 11.49 3.74
C ALA A 93 -3.16 11.52 3.40
N ILE A 94 -3.70 10.39 2.98
CA ILE A 94 -5.10 10.27 2.54
C ILE A 94 -5.83 9.14 3.29
N PRO A 95 -7.08 9.37 3.73
CA PRO A 95 -7.92 8.34 4.32
C PRO A 95 -8.53 7.45 3.23
N ILE A 96 -8.25 6.16 3.27
CA ILE A 96 -8.72 5.20 2.26
C ILE A 96 -9.22 3.90 2.90
N LYS A 97 -9.95 3.12 2.10
CA LYS A 97 -10.18 1.70 2.30
C LYS A 97 -9.82 0.96 1.02
N LEU A 98 -9.24 -0.22 1.17
CA LEU A 98 -9.04 -1.12 0.04
C LEU A 98 -10.24 -2.05 -0.08
N VAL A 99 -10.71 -2.32 -1.29
CA VAL A 99 -11.84 -3.23 -1.52
C VAL A 99 -11.56 -4.22 -2.65
N TRP A 100 -12.14 -5.41 -2.54
CA TRP A 100 -12.15 -6.37 -3.65
C TRP A 100 -13.20 -5.96 -4.67
N THR A 101 -12.76 -5.61 -5.87
CA THR A 101 -13.64 -5.34 -7.01
C THR A 101 -13.65 -6.56 -7.92
N GLY A 102 -14.82 -7.18 -8.07
CA GLY A 102 -15.05 -8.20 -9.09
C GLY A 102 -15.16 -7.56 -10.48
N SER A 103 -14.67 -8.24 -11.53
CA SER A 103 -14.91 -7.78 -12.90
C SER A 103 -16.32 -8.14 -13.32
N ALA A 104 -17.11 -7.14 -13.74
CA ALA A 104 -18.51 -7.32 -14.19
C ALA A 104 -18.67 -8.27 -15.39
N SER A 105 -17.58 -8.63 -16.07
CA SER A 105 -17.57 -9.48 -17.27
C SER A 105 -16.81 -10.80 -17.09
N GLY A 106 -16.66 -11.30 -15.86
CA GLY A 106 -16.03 -12.61 -15.60
C GLY A 106 -14.50 -12.59 -15.56
N GLY A 107 -13.89 -11.42 -15.36
CA GLY A 107 -12.46 -11.29 -15.07
C GLY A 107 -12.10 -11.54 -13.60
N ASN A 108 -10.80 -11.71 -13.32
CA ASN A 108 -10.30 -11.89 -11.96
C ASN A 108 -10.59 -10.66 -11.09
N SER A 109 -11.00 -10.89 -9.83
CA SER A 109 -11.13 -9.83 -8.84
C SER A 109 -9.79 -9.16 -8.57
N TYR A 110 -9.80 -7.85 -8.40
CA TYR A 110 -8.62 -7.06 -8.08
C TYR A 110 -8.92 -6.09 -6.95
N ILE A 111 -7.86 -5.60 -6.29
CA ILE A 111 -7.98 -4.66 -5.18
C ILE A 111 -8.01 -3.24 -5.75
N THR A 112 -8.98 -2.44 -5.32
CA THR A 112 -9.08 -1.01 -5.64
C THR A 112 -9.02 -0.16 -4.38
N VAL A 113 -8.87 1.14 -4.57
CA VAL A 113 -8.82 2.14 -3.50
C VAL A 113 -10.13 2.91 -3.51
N GLU A 114 -10.79 2.99 -2.37
CA GLU A 114 -11.96 3.83 -2.14
C GLU A 114 -11.65 4.86 -1.04
N ALA A 115 -12.19 6.07 -1.18
CA ALA A 115 -12.10 7.07 -0.12
C ALA A 115 -12.99 6.67 1.07
N LEU A 116 -12.54 6.96 2.30
CA LEU A 116 -13.39 6.79 3.47
C LEU A 116 -14.56 7.79 3.44
N GLY A 117 -15.73 7.33 3.87
CA GLY A 117 -16.93 8.15 4.00
C GLY A 117 -17.56 8.04 5.40
N GLY A 118 -18.43 9.00 5.73
CA GLY A 118 -19.20 9.00 6.97
C GLY A 118 -18.35 8.87 8.22
N ALA A 119 -18.80 8.04 9.17
CA ALA A 119 -18.16 7.87 10.47
C ALA A 119 -16.71 7.36 10.42
N GLU A 120 -16.31 6.68 9.35
CA GLU A 120 -14.92 6.22 9.16
C GLU A 120 -13.99 7.40 8.82
N LEU A 121 -14.50 8.38 8.06
CA LEU A 121 -13.78 9.60 7.74
C LEU A 121 -13.58 10.48 8.99
N ASP A 122 -14.61 10.62 9.84
CA ASP A 122 -14.49 11.33 11.11
C ASP A 122 -13.44 10.70 12.03
N LYS A 123 -13.40 9.36 12.09
CA LYS A 123 -12.36 8.63 12.84
C LYS A 123 -10.96 8.89 12.27
N ALA A 124 -10.83 8.91 10.94
CA ALA A 124 -9.56 9.20 10.30
C ALA A 124 -9.10 10.64 10.59
N ALA A 125 -10.01 11.61 10.51
CA ALA A 125 -9.71 13.00 10.84
C ALA A 125 -9.28 13.16 12.30
N ALA A 126 -10.01 12.54 13.23
CA ALA A 126 -9.66 12.56 14.66
C ALA A 126 -8.30 11.90 14.93
N TRP A 127 -8.02 10.77 14.28
CA TRP A 127 -6.72 10.12 14.40
C TRP A 127 -5.60 11.02 13.88
N ALA A 128 -5.76 11.62 12.69
CA ALA A 128 -4.75 12.48 12.09
C ALA A 128 -4.45 13.72 12.96
N GLN A 129 -5.47 14.30 13.57
CA GLN A 129 -5.31 15.42 14.51
C GLN A 129 -4.61 15.02 15.80
N ALA A 130 -4.90 13.83 16.33
CA ALA A 130 -4.26 13.32 17.55
C ALA A 130 -2.83 12.81 17.31
N ASN A 131 -2.47 12.48 16.07
CA ASN A 131 -1.25 11.78 15.70
C ASN A 131 -0.49 12.45 14.54
N PRO A 132 -0.19 13.76 14.58
CA PRO A 132 0.40 14.48 13.44
C PRO A 132 1.76 13.94 13.01
N ASP A 133 2.61 13.54 13.97
CA ASP A 133 3.98 13.08 13.73
C ASP A 133 4.13 11.55 13.87
N ARG A 134 3.02 10.81 13.89
CA ARG A 134 3.04 9.38 14.23
C ARG A 134 3.82 8.55 13.22
N PHE A 135 3.69 8.82 11.92
CA PHE A 135 4.46 8.12 10.89
C PHE A 135 5.96 8.39 11.01
N ASP A 136 6.37 9.64 11.23
CA ASP A 136 7.78 9.99 11.39
C ASP A 136 8.38 9.44 12.68
N THR A 137 7.60 9.42 13.76
CA THR A 137 7.98 8.82 15.06
C THR A 137 8.24 7.33 14.91
N GLU A 138 7.30 6.58 14.34
CA GLU A 138 7.44 5.13 14.16
C GLU A 138 8.61 4.81 13.21
N ARG A 139 8.79 5.60 12.15
CA ARG A 139 9.93 5.43 11.25
C ARG A 139 11.27 5.66 11.94
N ALA A 140 11.37 6.71 12.75
CA ALA A 140 12.57 6.99 13.53
C ALA A 140 12.87 5.86 14.53
N GLN A 141 11.84 5.31 15.17
CA GLN A 141 11.98 4.16 16.07
C GLN A 141 12.48 2.91 15.33
N ARG A 142 11.93 2.60 14.15
CA ARG A 142 12.37 1.46 13.34
C ARG A 142 13.79 1.63 12.82
N ALA A 143 14.17 2.83 12.41
CA ALA A 143 15.54 3.15 12.01
C ALA A 143 16.53 2.99 13.17
N ALA A 144 16.17 3.43 14.38
CA ALA A 144 16.99 3.23 15.57
C ALA A 144 17.12 1.75 15.96
N ALA A 145 16.04 0.98 15.87
CA ALA A 145 16.05 -0.46 16.17
C ALA A 145 16.87 -1.28 15.17
N GLY A 146 16.93 -0.86 13.91
CA GLY A 146 17.75 -1.49 12.87
C GLY A 146 19.24 -1.15 12.96
N ALA A 147 19.62 -0.08 13.66
CA ALA A 147 21.00 0.36 13.80
C ALA A 147 21.81 -0.37 14.89
N ASP A 148 21.14 -1.10 15.79
CA ASP A 148 21.75 -1.74 16.98
C ASP A 148 21.81 -3.27 16.91
N GLN A 149 21.60 -3.89 15.75
CA GLN A 149 21.89 -5.32 15.59
C GLN A 149 23.26 -5.51 14.94
N PRO A 150 24.33 -5.80 15.71
CA PRO A 150 25.51 -6.43 15.13
C PRO A 150 25.04 -7.72 14.48
N GLN A 151 24.96 -7.71 13.16
CA GLN A 151 24.71 -8.89 12.36
C GLN A 151 25.70 -9.96 12.85
N PRO A 152 25.23 -11.07 13.45
CA PRO A 152 26.15 -12.13 13.82
C PRO A 152 26.86 -12.53 12.54
N ALA A 153 28.18 -12.39 12.52
CA ALA A 153 29.00 -12.82 11.41
C ALA A 153 28.64 -14.28 11.15
N VAL A 154 27.90 -14.53 10.06
CA VAL A 154 27.63 -15.87 9.59
C VAL A 154 28.99 -16.53 9.40
N PRO A 155 29.33 -17.60 10.16
CA PRO A 155 30.53 -18.36 9.88
C PRO A 155 30.39 -18.89 8.46
N ALA A 156 31.35 -18.60 7.59
CA ALA A 156 31.38 -19.13 6.24
C ALA A 156 31.39 -20.66 6.32
N THR A 157 30.23 -21.29 6.09
CA THR A 157 30.15 -22.73 5.89
C THR A 157 30.61 -23.06 4.46
N PRO A 158 31.58 -23.97 4.28
CA PRO A 158 31.95 -24.45 2.96
C PRO A 158 30.79 -25.23 2.32
N PRO A 159 30.76 -25.35 0.97
CA PRO A 159 29.61 -25.90 0.27
C PRO A 159 29.54 -27.44 0.36
N ALA A 160 28.33 -27.93 0.07
CA ALA A 160 27.91 -29.31 -0.24
C ALA A 160 27.38 -30.16 0.93
N THR A 161 26.07 -30.46 0.88
CA THR A 161 25.55 -31.78 0.45
C THR A 161 24.02 -31.71 0.33
N VAL A 162 23.51 -32.27 -0.76
CA VAL A 162 22.08 -32.38 -1.12
C VAL A 162 21.41 -33.46 -0.25
N ALA A 163 20.27 -33.17 0.37
CA ALA A 163 19.37 -34.21 0.91
C ALA A 163 17.88 -33.80 0.92
N GLN A 164 17.15 -34.36 -0.04
CA GLN A 164 15.77 -34.90 -0.05
C GLN A 164 14.67 -34.41 0.93
N GLN A 165 13.60 -33.87 0.30
CA GLN A 165 12.14 -34.08 0.46
C GLN A 165 11.52 -34.47 1.83
N GLN A 166 10.41 -33.77 2.18
CA GLN A 166 9.22 -34.36 2.84
C GLN A 166 7.90 -33.57 2.53
N PRO A 167 6.71 -34.20 2.64
CA PRO A 167 5.48 -33.88 1.89
C PRO A 167 4.43 -32.93 2.54
N GLN A 168 3.47 -32.52 1.69
CA GLN A 168 2.37 -31.55 1.84
C GLN A 168 1.20 -31.97 2.77
N ALA A 169 0.46 -30.98 3.29
CA ALA A 169 -0.86 -31.13 3.94
C ALA A 169 -1.96 -30.25 3.29
N ALA A 170 -3.22 -30.63 3.53
CA ALA A 170 -4.44 -30.55 2.69
C ALA A 170 -5.21 -29.19 2.59
N PRO A 171 -6.19 -29.06 1.63
CA PRO A 171 -7.03 -27.87 1.43
C PRO A 171 -8.39 -27.88 2.18
N VAL A 172 -8.96 -26.68 2.42
CA VAL A 172 -10.30 -26.42 3.04
C VAL A 172 -11.29 -25.80 2.02
N PRO A 173 -12.62 -26.05 2.13
CA PRO A 173 -13.64 -25.67 1.12
C PRO A 173 -14.27 -24.27 1.29
N PRO A 174 -14.87 -23.67 0.23
CA PRO A 174 -15.43 -22.31 0.23
C PRO A 174 -16.95 -22.22 0.52
N GLN A 175 -17.41 -21.05 1.00
CA GLN A 175 -18.81 -20.70 1.32
C GLN A 175 -19.48 -19.80 0.25
N PRO A 176 -20.82 -19.75 0.12
CA PRO A 176 -21.53 -19.02 -0.96
C PRO A 176 -21.99 -17.60 -0.58
N ALA A 177 -22.04 -16.71 -1.58
CA ALA A 177 -22.38 -15.29 -1.45
C ALA A 177 -23.83 -14.94 -1.84
N MET A 178 -24.41 -13.94 -1.17
CA MET A 178 -25.70 -13.33 -1.47
C MET A 178 -25.54 -12.10 -2.40
N PRO A 179 -26.60 -11.67 -3.13
CA PRO A 179 -26.50 -10.62 -4.15
C PRO A 179 -26.78 -9.23 -3.58
N GLN A 180 -26.02 -8.20 -3.99
CA GLN A 180 -26.43 -6.81 -3.79
C GLN A 180 -26.20 -5.91 -5.01
N GLN A 181 -27.15 -4.99 -5.14
CA GLN A 181 -27.48 -4.12 -6.26
C GLN A 181 -26.48 -2.97 -6.44
N ALA A 182 -26.26 -2.57 -7.70
CA ALA A 182 -25.41 -1.45 -8.11
C ALA A 182 -26.10 -0.09 -7.92
N ILE A 183 -25.34 0.94 -7.51
CA ILE A 183 -25.81 2.32 -7.42
C ILE A 183 -25.35 3.12 -8.65
N ASN A 184 -26.23 4.01 -9.11
CA ASN A 184 -26.25 4.65 -10.41
C ASN A 184 -25.59 6.06 -10.37
N PRO A 185 -24.69 6.42 -11.28
CA PRO A 185 -23.94 7.70 -11.28
C PRO A 185 -24.78 8.98 -11.47
N ASN A 186 -26.10 8.88 -11.63
CA ASN A 186 -27.01 10.02 -11.66
C ASN A 186 -27.63 10.35 -10.29
N ASP A 187 -27.10 9.77 -9.21
CA ASP A 187 -27.63 10.00 -7.88
C ASP A 187 -27.39 11.46 -7.44
N PRO A 188 -28.44 12.19 -7.01
CA PRO A 188 -28.35 13.60 -6.61
C PRO A 188 -27.39 13.84 -5.43
N ALA A 189 -27.07 12.81 -4.64
CA ALA A 189 -26.09 12.91 -3.56
C ALA A 189 -24.66 13.14 -4.07
N VAL A 190 -24.30 12.58 -5.24
CA VAL A 190 -22.97 12.77 -5.85
C VAL A 190 -22.82 14.19 -6.41
N GLN A 191 -23.90 14.79 -6.91
CA GLN A 191 -23.86 16.16 -7.43
C GLN A 191 -23.83 17.24 -6.35
N ALA A 192 -24.42 16.98 -5.17
CA ALA A 192 -24.36 17.92 -4.05
C ALA A 192 -22.92 18.08 -3.50
N LEU A 193 -22.13 17.00 -3.50
CA LEU A 193 -20.74 17.01 -3.02
C LEU A 193 -19.83 17.89 -3.89
N LEU A 194 -20.04 17.93 -5.21
CA LEU A 194 -19.20 18.66 -6.15
C LEU A 194 -19.37 20.20 -6.04
N GLN A 195 -20.53 20.66 -5.60
CA GLN A 195 -20.78 22.09 -5.40
C GLN A 195 -20.23 22.63 -4.07
N GLN A 196 -20.13 21.81 -3.03
CA GLN A 196 -19.60 22.26 -1.72
C GLN A 196 -18.08 22.46 -1.72
N ILE A 197 -17.33 21.68 -2.50
CA ILE A 197 -15.87 21.82 -2.61
C ILE A 197 -15.41 23.01 -3.45
N SER A 198 -16.30 23.59 -4.28
CA SER A 198 -15.94 24.67 -5.21
C SER A 198 -16.22 26.08 -4.68
N GLY A 199 -16.89 26.23 -3.53
CA GLY A 199 -17.39 27.52 -3.01
C GLY A 199 -16.53 28.24 -1.96
N GLY A 200 -15.31 27.78 -1.66
CA GLY A 200 -14.59 28.13 -0.43
C GLY A 200 -13.46 29.16 -0.50
N GLN A 201 -13.36 30.04 -1.49
CA GLN A 201 -12.36 31.12 -1.51
C GLN A 201 -12.99 32.50 -1.32
N THR A 202 -12.91 33.03 -0.11
CA THR A 202 -12.97 34.48 0.17
C THR A 202 -11.56 34.96 0.55
N PRO A 203 -11.02 36.01 -0.08
CA PRO A 203 -9.73 36.57 0.31
C PRO A 203 -9.85 37.39 1.61
N PRO A 204 -8.82 37.42 2.46
CA PRO A 204 -8.83 38.21 3.69
C PRO A 204 -8.67 39.71 3.37
N ALA A 205 -9.42 40.54 4.09
CA ALA A 205 -9.31 41.98 4.08
C ALA A 205 -8.16 42.45 4.99
N ALA A 206 -7.26 43.25 4.44
CA ALA A 206 -6.54 44.34 5.11
C ALA A 206 -6.04 45.32 4.06
#